data_AF-A0A7S2QE90-F1
#
_entry.id   AF-A0A7S2QE90-F1
#
_cell.length_a   1.000
_cell.length_b   1.000
_cell.length_c   1.000
_cell.angle_alpha   90.00
_cell.angle_beta   90.00
_cell.angle_gamma   90.00
#
_symmetry.space_group_name_H-M   'P 1'
#
loop_
_entity.id
_entity.type
_entity.pdbx_description
1 polymer ?
#
loop_
_entity_poly.entity_id
_entity_poly.type
_entity_poly.pdbx_seq_one_letter_code
_entity_poly.pdbx_strand_id
1 'polypeptide(L)'
;LVDNCAHVFHAECAERWARTENSCPQCKRRFSWLAAYAPDGQRASLAKVESRDQEGESDDAFEDLQVCEHCKQVGDESALLLCDGMHGTCNAAYHLRCVG
;
A
#
# COMPACT_ATOMS: atom_id res chain seq x y z
N LEU A 1 0.12 24.97 -5.89
CA LEU A 1 -1.12 24.20 -6.10
C LEU A 1 -0.76 22.82 -6.59
N VAL A 2 -1.53 21.83 -6.18
CA VAL A 2 -1.34 20.41 -6.47
C VAL A 2 -2.54 19.95 -7.32
N ASP A 3 -2.35 19.20 -8.42
CA ASP A 3 -3.51 18.76 -9.20
C ASP A 3 -4.42 17.80 -8.40
N ASN A 4 -5.68 17.69 -8.83
CA ASN A 4 -6.75 16.92 -8.16
C ASN A 4 -7.21 17.44 -6.77
N CYS A 5 -6.65 18.56 -6.28
CA CYS A 5 -7.17 19.29 -5.12
C CYS A 5 -6.90 20.81 -5.21
N ALA A 6 -7.50 21.60 -4.31
CA ALA A 6 -7.32 23.06 -4.26
C ALA A 6 -6.45 23.53 -3.06
N HIS A 7 -5.64 22.63 -2.49
CA HIS A 7 -4.79 22.98 -1.34
C HIS A 7 -3.55 23.75 -1.80
N VAL A 8 -3.26 24.83 -1.08
CA VAL A 8 -2.17 25.75 -1.34
C VAL A 8 -1.03 25.50 -0.37
N PHE A 9 0.18 25.44 -0.90
CA PHE A 9 1.43 25.28 -0.14
C PHE A 9 2.48 26.22 -0.73
N HIS A 10 3.53 26.53 0.02
CA HIS A 10 4.71 27.17 -0.55
C HIS A 10 5.27 26.29 -1.68
N ALA A 11 5.71 26.92 -2.77
CA ALA A 11 6.23 26.20 -3.95
C ALA A 11 7.36 25.23 -3.54
N GLU A 12 8.30 25.70 -2.73
CA GLU A 12 9.43 24.89 -2.26
C GLU A 12 8.99 23.69 -1.40
N CYS A 13 7.98 23.87 -0.54
CA CYS A 13 7.45 22.78 0.29
C CYS A 13 6.76 21.73 -0.59
N ALA A 14 5.96 22.15 -1.57
CA ALA A 14 5.29 21.24 -2.49
C ALA A 14 6.29 20.47 -3.37
N GLU A 15 7.34 21.14 -3.85
CA GLU A 15 8.41 20.50 -4.63
C GLU A 15 9.21 19.49 -3.82
N ARG A 16 9.59 19.83 -2.57
CA ARG A 16 10.24 18.86 -1.68
C ARG A 16 9.35 17.66 -1.42
N TRP A 17 8.08 17.90 -1.16
CA TRP A 17 7.11 16.84 -0.92
C TRP A 17 6.96 15.92 -2.13
N ALA A 18 6.83 16.48 -3.33
CA ALA A 18 6.71 15.71 -4.57
C ALA A 18 7.95 14.84 -4.90
N ARG A 19 9.11 15.12 -4.30
CA ARG A 19 10.28 14.23 -4.39
C ARG A 19 10.17 12.99 -3.50
N THR A 20 9.34 13.05 -2.47
CA THR A 20 9.14 11.98 -1.49
C THR A 20 7.86 11.21 -1.74
N GLU A 21 6.77 11.90 -2.10
CA GLU A 21 5.41 11.35 -2.10
C GLU A 21 4.54 12.09 -3.14
N ASN A 22 3.69 11.34 -3.86
CA ASN A 22 2.84 11.87 -4.92
C ASN A 22 1.37 12.08 -4.49
N SER A 23 1.12 12.21 -3.18
CA SER A 23 -0.20 12.45 -2.61
C SER A 23 -0.28 13.73 -1.79
N CYS A 24 -1.39 14.44 -1.87
CA CYS A 24 -1.58 15.71 -1.16
C CYS A 24 -1.43 15.52 0.36
N PRO A 25 -0.60 16.32 1.08
CA PRO A 25 -0.42 16.19 2.52
C PRO A 25 -1.73 16.29 3.32
N GLN A 26 -2.67 17.09 2.83
CA GLN A 26 -3.92 17.41 3.53
C GLN A 26 -5.04 16.40 3.26
N CYS A 27 -5.17 15.92 2.02
CA CYS A 27 -6.33 15.10 1.60
C CYS A 27 -5.95 13.76 0.98
N LYS A 28 -4.65 13.44 0.91
CA LYS A 28 -4.09 12.19 0.39
C LYS A 28 -4.45 11.85 -1.06
N ARG A 29 -5.09 12.78 -1.79
CA ARG A 29 -5.34 12.62 -3.23
C ARG A 29 -4.03 12.62 -3.99
N ARG A 30 -3.88 11.66 -4.90
CA ARG A 30 -2.72 11.57 -5.77
C ARG A 30 -2.69 12.71 -6.77
N PHE A 31 -1.48 13.15 -7.10
CA PHE A 31 -1.23 14.27 -7.99
C PHE A 31 -0.03 13.96 -8.89
N SER A 32 -0.08 14.45 -10.12
CA SER A 32 0.97 14.28 -11.14
C SER A 32 1.59 15.61 -11.58
N TRP A 33 1.08 16.73 -11.07
CA TRP A 33 1.45 18.08 -11.47
C TRP A 33 1.47 19.03 -10.29
N LEU A 34 2.51 19.85 -10.25
CA LEU A 34 2.62 21.00 -9.36
C LEU A 34 2.55 22.28 -10.18
N ALA A 35 1.69 23.20 -9.77
CA ALA A 35 1.60 24.53 -10.35
C ALA A 35 2.01 25.59 -9.32
N ALA A 36 2.98 26.43 -9.66
CA ALA A 36 3.34 27.61 -8.87
C ALA A 36 2.74 28.87 -9.51
N TYR A 37 2.28 29.79 -8.68
CA TYR A 37 1.67 31.05 -9.10
C TYR A 37 2.44 32.20 -8.47
N ALA A 38 2.69 33.23 -9.25
CA ALA A 38 3.27 34.47 -8.76
C ALA A 38 2.20 35.28 -7.99
N PRO A 39 2.62 36.27 -7.16
CA PRO A 39 1.70 37.09 -6.38
C PRO A 39 0.68 37.87 -7.23
N ASP A 40 0.97 38.09 -8.50
CA ASP A 40 0.10 38.73 -9.50
C ASP A 40 -0.97 37.77 -10.08
N GLY A 41 -1.00 36.51 -9.63
CA GLY A 41 -1.92 35.48 -10.09
C GLY A 41 -1.51 34.82 -11.40
N GLN A 42 -0.37 35.20 -12.01
CA GLN A 42 0.14 34.52 -13.19
C GLN A 42 0.73 33.16 -12.81
N ARG A 43 0.47 32.15 -13.64
CA ARG A 43 1.06 30.82 -13.46
C ARG A 43 2.54 30.89 -13.80
N ALA A 44 3.37 30.88 -12.75
CA ALA A 44 4.82 31.00 -12.86
C ALA A 44 5.47 29.71 -13.38
N SER A 45 4.98 28.53 -12.96
CA SER A 45 5.53 27.25 -13.42
C SER A 45 4.51 26.12 -13.34
N LEU A 46 4.72 25.09 -14.17
CA LEU A 46 4.02 23.82 -14.14
C LEU A 46 5.05 22.69 -14.22
N ALA A 47 5.25 21.97 -13.12
CA ALA A 47 6.19 20.86 -13.03
C ALA A 47 5.43 19.52 -13.05
N LYS A 48 5.84 18.60 -13.92
CA LYS A 48 5.36 17.22 -13.89
C LYS A 48 6.08 16.49 -12.76
N VAL A 49 5.31 15.81 -11.93
CA VAL A 49 5.81 14.97 -10.84
C VAL A 49 5.97 13.57 -11.39
N GLU A 50 7.18 13.03 -11.28
CA GLU A 50 7.41 11.64 -11.67
C GLU A 50 6.62 10.74 -10.73
N SER A 51 5.80 9.86 -11.32
CA SER A 51 5.10 8.81 -10.59
C SER A 51 6.13 7.81 -10.10
N ARG A 52 6.62 8.02 -8.87
CA ARG A 52 7.30 6.99 -8.09
C ARG A 52 6.20 6.14 -7.48
N ASP A 53 5.65 5.25 -8.30
CA ASP A 53 5.00 4.08 -7.74
C ASP A 53 6.12 3.33 -7.01
N GLN A 54 5.96 3.14 -5.70
CA GLN A 54 6.68 2.05 -5.06
C GLN A 54 6.28 0.84 -5.88
N GLU A 55 7.25 0.31 -6.63
CA GLU A 55 7.17 -1.01 -7.22
C GLU A 55 6.97 -1.93 -6.03
N GLY A 56 5.71 -2.14 -5.65
CA GLY A 56 5.37 -3.25 -4.81
C GLY A 56 5.89 -4.43 -5.58
N GLU A 57 6.82 -5.17 -4.99
CA GLU A 57 7.16 -6.51 -5.44
C GLU A 57 5.83 -7.29 -5.46
N SER A 58 5.15 -7.21 -6.59
CA SER A 58 4.18 -8.20 -7.00
C SER A 58 5.01 -9.44 -7.27
N ASP A 59 4.98 -10.41 -6.37
CA ASP A 59 4.34 -11.71 -6.68
C ASP A 59 4.53 -12.83 -5.61
N ASP A 60 4.92 -12.57 -4.35
CA ASP A 60 5.14 -13.69 -3.39
C ASP A 60 4.24 -13.69 -2.14
N ALA A 61 3.19 -12.86 -2.07
CA ALA A 61 2.26 -12.89 -0.92
C ALA A 61 1.31 -14.12 -0.91
N PHE A 62 1.43 -15.04 -1.86
CA PHE A 62 0.66 -16.27 -1.90
C PHE A 62 1.35 -17.45 -1.19
N GLU A 63 2.60 -17.31 -0.74
CA GLU A 63 3.37 -18.45 -0.20
C GLU A 63 2.99 -18.85 1.24
N ASP A 64 2.25 -18.01 1.99
CA ASP A 64 1.94 -18.26 3.41
C ASP A 64 0.50 -18.74 3.70
N LEU A 65 -0.31 -19.03 2.67
CA LEU A 65 -1.68 -19.50 2.87
C LEU A 65 -1.70 -20.92 3.45
N GLN A 66 -2.10 -21.04 4.72
CA GLN A 66 -2.20 -22.31 5.42
C GLN A 66 -3.40 -23.13 4.93
N VAL A 67 -3.15 -24.22 4.22
CA VAL A 67 -4.18 -25.13 3.71
C VAL A 67 -4.49 -26.20 4.75
N CYS A 68 -5.78 -26.47 4.99
CA CYS A 68 -6.16 -27.56 5.88
C CYS A 68 -5.80 -28.92 5.26
N GLU A 69 -5.02 -29.73 5.99
CA GLU A 69 -4.58 -31.04 5.51
C GLU A 69 -5.71 -32.07 5.34
N HIS A 70 -6.86 -31.86 6.00
CA HIS A 70 -8.03 -32.74 5.92
C HIS A 70 -8.94 -32.42 4.73
N CYS A 71 -9.37 -31.16 4.57
CA CYS A 71 -10.33 -30.77 3.52
C CYS A 71 -9.67 -30.18 2.27
N LYS A 72 -8.35 -29.91 2.33
CA LYS A 72 -7.55 -29.31 1.25
C LYS A 72 -8.06 -27.96 0.77
N GLN A 73 -8.78 -27.23 1.63
CA GLN A 73 -9.29 -25.89 1.34
C GLN A 73 -8.60 -24.86 2.22
N VAL A 74 -8.43 -23.67 1.64
CA VAL A 74 -8.17 -22.44 2.39
C VAL A 74 -9.49 -22.01 3.02
N GLY A 75 -9.49 -21.74 4.32
CA GLY A 75 -10.69 -21.34 5.06
C GLY A 75 -10.38 -20.19 5.99
N ASP A 76 -11.18 -20.04 7.04
CA ASP A 76 -10.96 -19.02 8.06
C ASP A 76 -9.66 -19.31 8.84
N GLU A 77 -8.65 -18.45 8.63
CA GLU A 77 -7.34 -18.56 9.28
C GLU A 77 -7.43 -18.42 10.80
N SER A 78 -8.45 -17.72 11.32
CA SER A 78 -8.68 -17.57 12.75
C SER A 78 -9.19 -18.86 13.42
N ALA A 79 -9.62 -19.85 12.62
CA ALA A 79 -10.12 -21.14 13.07
C ALA A 79 -9.23 -22.30 12.62
N LEU A 80 -7.95 -22.05 12.33
CA LEU A 80 -6.93 -23.06 12.05
C LEU A 80 -6.17 -23.46 13.32
N LEU A 81 -5.90 -24.76 13.45
CA LEU A 81 -5.05 -25.37 14.45
C LEU A 81 -3.78 -25.86 13.78
N LEU A 82 -2.63 -25.55 14.37
CA LEU A 82 -1.33 -26.05 13.92
C LEU A 82 -0.96 -27.30 14.71
N CYS A 83 -0.44 -28.31 14.02
CA CYS A 83 0.05 -29.53 14.64
C CYS A 83 1.34 -29.23 15.43
N ASP A 84 1.35 -29.56 16.72
CA ASP A 84 2.52 -29.45 17.59
C ASP A 84 3.41 -30.72 17.58
N GLY A 85 3.00 -31.73 16.82
CA GLY A 85 3.68 -33.02 16.73
C GLY A 85 5.09 -32.94 16.14
N MET A 86 5.98 -33.81 16.65
CA MET A 86 7.37 -33.96 16.16
C MET A 86 8.27 -32.76 16.49
N HIS A 87 8.21 -32.27 17.73
CA HIS A 87 9.06 -31.17 18.24
C HIS A 87 8.98 -29.88 17.41
N GLY A 88 7.81 -29.56 16.84
CA GLY A 88 7.61 -28.35 16.03
C GLY A 88 8.11 -28.45 14.58
N THR A 89 8.39 -29.66 14.09
CA THR A 89 8.73 -29.89 12.67
C THR A 89 7.52 -30.20 11.80
N CYS A 90 6.38 -30.54 12.40
CA CYS A 90 5.13 -30.66 11.68
C CYS A 90 4.53 -29.27 11.49
N ASN A 91 4.43 -28.80 10.26
CA ASN A 91 3.73 -27.55 9.92
C ASN A 91 2.33 -27.81 9.36
N ALA A 92 1.69 -28.92 9.75
CA ALA A 92 0.36 -29.25 9.26
C ALA A 92 -0.70 -28.37 9.93
N ALA A 93 -1.56 -27.75 9.13
CA ALA A 93 -2.68 -26.95 9.58
C ALA A 93 -4.00 -27.69 9.39
N TYR A 94 -4.95 -27.49 10.31
CA TYR A 94 -6.28 -28.09 10.25
C TYR A 94 -7.34 -27.10 10.71
N HIS A 95 -8.50 -27.03 10.05
CA HIS A 95 -9.61 -26.27 10.62
C HIS A 95 -10.10 -26.95 11.90
N LEU A 96 -10.49 -26.15 12.90
CA LEU A 96 -11.11 -26.63 14.14
C LEU A 96 -12.31 -27.56 13.86
N ARG A 97 -13.06 -27.31 12.78
CA ARG A 97 -14.20 -28.13 12.35
C ARG A 97 -13.82 -29.43 11.63
N CYS A 98 -12.57 -29.61 11.22
CA CYS A 98 -12.10 -30.77 10.45
C CYS A 98 -11.40 -31.82 11.31
N VAL A 99 -11.16 -31.52 12.60
CA VAL A 99 -10.56 -32.42 13.58
C VAL A 99 -11.55 -32.87 14.67
N GLY A 100 -12.84 -32.64 14.44
CA GLY A 100 -13.95 -33.02 15.32
C GLY A 100 -14.65 -34.29 14.87
#